data_AF-A0A3C0IVD6-F1
#
_entry.id   AF-A0A3C0IVD6-F1
#
_cell.length_a   1.000
_cell.length_b   1.000
_cell.length_c   1.000
_cell.angle_alpha   90.00
_cell.angle_beta   90.00
_cell.angle_gamma   90.00
#
_symmetry.space_group_name_H-M   'P 1'
#
loop_
_entity.id
_entity.type
_entity.pdbx_description
1 polymer ?
#
loop_
_entity_poly.entity_id
_entity_poly.type
_entity_poly.pdbx_seq_one_letter_code
_entity_poly.pdbx_strand_id
1 'polypeptide(L)'
;MKKIFAIAALAACTQLQAQVRMPQPSPTQTISQEFGMGKIEITYSRPNVKGRTLFGDKTMLAPLGEMWRTGANGATKIKFTDVVMLGGKNIDTGTYVLYTVPGAKEWEVILNKGLSNWGTDGYKQEQDVVRFKVPAMKMSSAVETFTMQVANIQPESCEIHLMWGKTAVSIPVTT
;
A
#
# COMPACT_ATOMS: atom_id res chain seq x y z
N MET A 1 41.80 4.50 65.20
CA MET A 1 40.39 4.08 65.40
C MET A 1 39.80 3.88 64.01
N LYS A 2 39.80 2.64 63.50
CA LYS A 2 38.70 1.66 63.59
C LYS A 2 37.47 2.04 62.73
N LYS A 3 37.49 1.44 61.54
CA LYS A 3 36.39 0.74 60.83
C LYS A 3 35.36 1.56 60.03
N ILE A 4 34.95 0.90 58.94
CA ILE A 4 33.73 1.09 58.12
C ILE A 4 33.87 2.29 57.16
N PHE A 5 33.98 2.12 55.84
CA PHE A 5 32.92 1.61 54.95
C PHE A 5 33.49 0.76 53.80
N ALA A 6 33.28 -0.54 53.92
CA ALA A 6 33.15 -1.41 52.77
C ALA A 6 31.76 -1.22 52.14
N ILE A 7 31.64 -1.54 50.85
CA ILE A 7 30.39 -1.74 50.09
C ILE A 7 29.77 -0.45 49.54
N ALA A 8 30.36 0.05 48.44
CA ALA A 8 29.68 0.92 47.47
C ALA A 8 29.74 0.32 46.05
N ALA A 9 29.70 -1.01 45.96
CA ALA A 9 29.70 -1.76 44.69
C ALA A 9 28.39 -2.57 44.53
N LEU A 10 27.27 -2.05 45.05
CA LEU A 10 25.97 -2.68 44.89
C LEU A 10 25.14 -1.91 43.86
N ALA A 11 24.92 -2.59 42.72
CA ALA A 11 23.77 -2.42 41.84
C ALA A 11 23.68 -1.13 41.01
N ALA A 12 24.65 -0.91 40.12
CA ALA A 12 24.34 -0.30 38.83
C ALA A 12 23.74 -1.38 37.89
N CYS A 13 22.56 -1.90 38.23
CA CYS A 13 21.73 -2.58 37.24
C CYS A 13 21.22 -1.49 36.29
N THR A 14 21.95 -1.25 35.21
CA THR A 14 21.43 -0.50 34.08
C THR A 14 20.24 -1.28 33.53
N GLN A 15 19.04 -0.87 33.92
CA GLN A 15 17.83 -1.31 33.24
C GLN A 15 17.88 -0.77 31.81
N LEU A 16 18.48 -1.55 30.91
CA LEU A 16 18.22 -1.47 29.49
C LEU A 16 16.74 -1.78 29.30
N GLN A 17 15.90 -0.75 29.41
CA GLN A 17 14.55 -0.78 28.89
C GLN A 17 14.67 -0.89 27.37
N ALA A 18 14.78 -2.12 26.86
CA ALA A 18 14.54 -2.38 25.46
C ALA A 18 13.06 -2.05 25.20
N GLN A 19 12.77 -0.82 24.78
CA GLN A 19 11.42 -0.42 24.43
C GLN A 19 10.98 -1.32 23.28
N VAL A 20 10.05 -2.25 23.57
CA VAL A 20 9.48 -3.15 22.58
C VAL A 20 8.78 -2.28 21.53
N ARG A 21 9.42 -2.12 20.37
CA ARG A 21 8.84 -1.39 19.24
C ARG A 21 7.80 -2.29 18.59
N MET A 22 6.55 -2.11 19.01
CA MET A 22 5.42 -2.75 18.37
C MET A 22 5.25 -2.21 16.93
N PRO A 23 4.90 -3.05 15.95
CA PRO A 23 4.53 -2.59 14.64
C PRO A 23 3.36 -1.60 14.70
N GLN A 24 3.38 -0.60 13.83
CA GLN A 24 2.25 0.31 13.65
C GLN A 24 0.96 -0.45 13.25
N PRO A 25 -0.24 0.05 13.58
CA PRO A 25 -1.51 -0.67 13.35
C PRO A 25 -1.79 -1.08 11.89
N SER A 26 -1.20 -0.37 10.93
CA SER A 26 -1.20 -0.71 9.51
C SER A 26 0.26 -0.83 9.04
N PRO A 27 0.90 -1.99 9.22
CA PRO A 27 2.30 -2.18 8.86
C PRO A 27 2.54 -1.90 7.37
N THR A 28 3.70 -1.33 7.06
CA THR A 28 4.13 -1.12 5.67
C THR A 28 4.64 -2.44 5.08
N GLN A 29 4.29 -2.69 3.83
CA GLN A 29 4.87 -3.75 3.01
C GLN A 29 5.44 -3.14 1.73
N THR A 30 6.58 -3.69 1.31
CA THR A 30 7.15 -3.45 -0.01
C THR A 30 7.16 -4.76 -0.80
N ILE A 31 6.66 -4.70 -2.02
CA ILE A 31 6.68 -5.79 -3.01
C ILE A 31 7.68 -5.37 -4.09
N SER A 32 8.55 -6.29 -4.51
CA SER A 32 9.51 -6.08 -5.59
C SER A 32 9.41 -7.29 -6.51
N GLN A 33 8.94 -7.09 -7.74
CA GLN A 33 8.71 -8.16 -8.70
C GLN A 33 9.27 -7.79 -10.07
N GLU A 34 10.14 -8.65 -10.59
CA GLU A 34 10.65 -8.56 -11.96
C GLU A 34 9.62 -9.11 -12.94
N PHE A 35 9.45 -8.43 -14.08
CA PHE A 35 8.66 -8.88 -15.23
C PHE A 35 9.15 -8.13 -16.48
N GLY A 36 9.09 -8.76 -17.66
CA GLY A 36 9.76 -8.20 -18.84
C GLY A 36 11.26 -8.06 -18.62
N MET A 37 11.82 -6.93 -19.05
CA MET A 37 13.20 -6.53 -18.74
C MET A 37 13.30 -5.64 -17.49
N GLY A 38 12.16 -5.37 -16.84
CA GLY A 38 12.03 -4.40 -15.77
C GLY A 38 11.52 -5.00 -14.45
N LYS A 39 11.05 -4.10 -13.60
CA LYS A 39 10.62 -4.40 -12.24
C LYS A 39 9.53 -3.44 -11.80
N ILE A 40 8.55 -3.98 -11.07
CA ILE A 40 7.54 -3.23 -10.33
C ILE A 40 7.89 -3.27 -8.84
N GLU A 41 8.02 -2.10 -8.22
CA GLU A 41 8.10 -1.97 -6.77
C GLU A 41 6.84 -1.28 -6.23
N ILE A 42 6.15 -1.89 -5.26
CA ILE A 42 4.96 -1.31 -4.62
C ILE A 42 5.23 -1.17 -3.14
N THR A 43 5.07 0.03 -2.59
CA THR A 43 5.18 0.30 -1.14
C THR A 43 3.88 0.89 -0.62
N TYR A 44 3.26 0.21 0.33
CA TYR A 44 1.94 0.56 0.85
C TYR A 44 1.78 0.14 2.31
N SER A 45 0.89 0.80 3.05
CA SER A 45 0.49 0.34 4.39
C SER A 45 -0.81 -0.44 4.34
N ARG A 46 -0.88 -1.49 5.15
CA ARG A 46 -1.91 -2.53 5.07
C ARG A 46 -2.95 -2.42 6.20
N PRO A 47 -4.06 -1.69 6.02
CA PRO A 47 -5.13 -1.65 7.02
C PRO A 47 -5.80 -3.01 7.21
N ASN A 48 -6.21 -3.31 8.44
CA ASN A 48 -7.03 -4.49 8.78
C ASN A 48 -8.52 -4.11 8.77
N VAL A 49 -9.43 -5.06 8.55
CA VAL A 49 -10.88 -4.79 8.68
C VAL A 49 -11.24 -4.53 10.14
N LYS A 50 -10.84 -5.43 11.06
CA LYS A 50 -11.15 -5.37 12.51
C LYS A 50 -12.65 -5.19 12.79
N GLY A 51 -13.51 -5.88 12.03
CA GLY A 51 -14.97 -5.78 12.15
C GLY A 51 -15.58 -4.45 11.69
N ARG A 52 -14.80 -3.54 11.10
CA ARG A 52 -15.29 -2.28 10.54
C ARG A 52 -15.86 -2.48 9.14
N THR A 53 -16.80 -1.62 8.76
CA THR A 53 -17.40 -1.65 7.42
C THR A 53 -16.41 -1.18 6.36
N LEU A 54 -16.13 -2.05 5.39
CA LEU A 54 -15.45 -1.71 4.14
C LEU A 54 -16.45 -1.14 3.14
N PHE A 55 -15.99 -0.25 2.24
CA PHE A 55 -16.79 0.19 1.09
C PHE A 55 -18.17 0.76 1.50
N GLY A 56 -18.22 1.53 2.59
CA GLY A 56 -19.43 2.25 3.00
C GLY A 56 -19.37 3.73 2.62
N ASP A 57 -20.50 4.42 2.73
CA ASP A 57 -20.51 5.88 2.60
C ASP A 57 -19.66 6.50 3.70
N LYS A 58 -18.68 7.34 3.30
CA LYS A 58 -17.77 8.06 4.22
C LYS A 58 -16.98 7.17 5.17
N THR A 59 -16.79 5.88 4.85
CA THR A 59 -15.90 5.03 5.64
C THR A 59 -14.45 5.44 5.43
N MET A 60 -13.62 5.29 6.47
CA MET A 60 -12.17 5.47 6.35
C MET A 60 -11.48 4.28 5.64
N LEU A 61 -12.22 3.20 5.39
CA LEU A 61 -11.73 1.97 4.77
C LEU A 61 -12.26 1.84 3.33
N ALA A 62 -11.55 2.48 2.40
CA ALA A 62 -11.89 2.47 0.98
C ALA A 62 -13.32 2.96 0.70
N PRO A 63 -13.61 4.26 0.90
CA PRO A 63 -14.95 4.81 0.71
C PRO A 63 -15.45 4.59 -0.73
N LEU A 64 -16.72 4.20 -0.88
CA LEU A 64 -17.32 4.03 -2.21
C LEU A 64 -17.51 5.38 -2.90
N GLY A 65 -17.16 5.46 -4.17
CA GLY A 65 -17.32 6.66 -5.01
C GLY A 65 -16.39 7.80 -4.66
N GLU A 66 -15.50 7.64 -3.67
CA GLU A 66 -14.57 8.67 -3.23
C GLU A 66 -13.12 8.22 -3.47
N MET A 67 -12.24 9.20 -3.69
CA MET A 67 -10.83 8.93 -3.87
C MET A 67 -10.22 8.36 -2.60
N TRP A 68 -9.43 7.32 -2.79
CA TRP A 68 -8.74 6.62 -1.72
C TRP A 68 -7.26 6.50 -2.05
N ARG A 69 -6.44 6.66 -1.01
CA ARG A 69 -4.97 6.50 -1.06
C ARG A 69 -4.50 5.06 -1.31
N THR A 70 -5.44 4.13 -1.51
CA THR A 70 -5.21 2.71 -1.78
C THR A 70 -4.35 2.04 -0.69
N GLY A 71 -4.69 2.29 0.57
CA GLY A 71 -3.93 1.85 1.73
C GLY A 71 -4.26 2.67 2.98
N ALA A 72 -3.36 2.66 3.96
CA ALA A 72 -3.42 3.49 5.17
C ALA A 72 -2.17 4.37 5.31
N ASN A 73 -2.15 5.26 6.30
CA ASN A 73 -1.04 6.19 6.55
C ASN A 73 -0.77 7.06 5.31
N GLY A 74 0.41 6.92 4.68
CA GLY A 74 0.78 7.60 3.44
C GLY A 74 0.09 7.03 2.19
N ALA A 75 0.25 7.71 1.06
CA ALA A 75 -0.27 7.22 -0.21
C ALA A 75 0.58 6.06 -0.76
N THR A 76 -0.07 5.09 -1.40
CA THR A 76 0.62 3.94 -1.99
C THR A 76 1.53 4.38 -3.12
N LYS A 77 2.80 3.97 -3.06
CA LYS A 77 3.81 4.28 -4.07
C LYS A 77 4.02 3.07 -4.96
N ILE A 78 4.08 3.30 -6.26
CA ILE A 78 4.42 2.29 -7.26
C ILE A 78 5.55 2.83 -8.13
N LYS A 79 6.56 2.00 -8.39
CA LYS A 79 7.71 2.35 -9.21
C LYS A 79 7.90 1.32 -10.32
N PHE A 80 8.16 1.83 -11.51
CA PHE A 80 8.48 1.05 -12.70
C PHE A 80 9.92 1.34 -13.11
N THR A 81 10.69 0.30 -13.40
CA THR A 81 12.07 0.43 -13.92
C THR A 81 12.17 0.24 -15.43
N ASP A 82 11.07 -0.10 -16.09
CA ASP A 82 10.92 -0.11 -17.55
C ASP A 82 9.63 0.63 -17.94
N VAL A 83 9.51 1.01 -19.20
CA VAL A 83 8.27 1.58 -19.75
C VAL A 83 7.20 0.49 -19.72
N VAL A 84 6.03 0.81 -19.20
CA VAL A 84 4.93 -0.15 -19.08
C VAL A 84 3.65 0.43 -19.67
N MET A 85 2.73 -0.44 -20.10
CA MET A 85 1.39 -0.04 -20.48
C MET A 85 0.41 -0.34 -19.34
N LEU A 86 -0.33 0.69 -18.91
CA LEU A 86 -1.46 0.56 -17.99
C LEU A 86 -2.65 1.32 -18.54
N GLY A 87 -3.84 0.71 -18.52
CA GLY A 87 -5.07 1.38 -18.96
C GLY A 87 -5.02 1.89 -20.41
N GLY A 88 -4.26 1.22 -21.29
CA GLY A 88 -4.07 1.63 -22.68
C GLY A 88 -3.10 2.79 -22.91
N LYS A 89 -2.32 3.20 -21.89
CA LYS A 89 -1.34 4.28 -21.99
C LYS A 89 0.05 3.81 -21.59
N ASN A 90 1.07 4.23 -22.34
CA ASN A 90 2.47 4.06 -21.95
C ASN A 90 2.82 4.96 -20.77
N ILE A 91 3.44 4.37 -19.76
CA ILE A 91 3.87 4.98 -18.51
C ILE A 91 5.39 4.88 -18.47
N ASP A 92 6.05 6.03 -18.41
CA ASP A 92 7.51 6.08 -18.30
C ASP A 92 8.01 5.48 -16.99
N THR A 93 9.28 5.11 -16.97
CA THR A 93 9.98 4.71 -15.74
C THR A 93 9.88 5.81 -14.67
N GLY A 94 9.90 5.40 -13.41
CA GLY A 94 9.84 6.31 -12.27
C GLY A 94 8.87 5.86 -11.20
N THR A 95 8.71 6.72 -10.20
CA THR A 95 7.83 6.48 -9.05
C THR A 95 6.58 7.34 -9.17
N TYR A 96 5.43 6.74 -8.90
CA TYR A 96 4.11 7.33 -8.94
C TYR A 96 3.34 7.02 -7.66
N VAL A 97 2.26 7.76 -7.45
CA VAL A 97 1.26 7.47 -6.41
C VAL A 97 0.08 6.74 -7.03
N LEU A 98 -0.35 5.65 -6.41
CA LEU A 98 -1.53 4.88 -6.79
C LEU A 98 -2.74 5.32 -5.95
N TYR A 99 -3.69 5.96 -6.61
CA TYR A 99 -5.02 6.23 -6.08
C TYR A 99 -6.05 5.29 -6.70
N THR A 100 -7.13 5.06 -5.96
CA THR A 100 -8.29 4.33 -6.45
C THR A 100 -9.56 5.05 -6.05
N VAL A 101 -10.62 4.90 -6.85
CA VAL A 101 -11.99 5.26 -6.47
C VAL A 101 -12.77 3.95 -6.43
N PRO A 102 -12.97 3.35 -5.24
CA PRO A 102 -13.72 2.11 -5.11
C PRO A 102 -15.16 2.28 -5.58
N GLY A 103 -15.65 1.36 -6.39
CA GLY A 103 -17.06 1.29 -6.79
C GLY A 103 -17.61 -0.13 -6.62
N ALA A 104 -18.94 -0.25 -6.66
CA ALA A 104 -19.62 -1.53 -6.42
C ALA A 104 -19.39 -2.55 -7.55
N LYS A 105 -19.23 -2.08 -8.79
CA LYS A 105 -19.03 -2.93 -9.98
C LYS A 105 -17.63 -2.80 -10.58
N GLU A 106 -16.99 -1.66 -10.38
CA GLU A 106 -15.72 -1.30 -10.98
C GLU A 106 -15.00 -0.31 -10.07
N TRP A 107 -13.68 -0.32 -10.09
CA TRP A 107 -12.85 0.67 -9.44
C TRP A 107 -12.20 1.55 -10.50
N GLU A 108 -12.12 2.84 -10.23
CA GLU A 108 -11.23 3.71 -10.99
C GLU A 108 -9.82 3.61 -10.40
N VAL A 109 -8.82 3.46 -11.26
CA VAL A 109 -7.41 3.35 -10.93
C VAL A 109 -6.70 4.56 -11.50
N ILE A 110 -5.90 5.22 -10.67
CA ILE A 110 -5.24 6.48 -11.02
C ILE A 110 -3.76 6.39 -10.64
N LEU A 111 -2.88 6.63 -11.60
CA LEU A 111 -1.47 6.93 -11.31
C LEU A 111 -1.26 8.43 -11.35
N ASN A 112 -0.61 8.99 -10.34
CA ASN A 112 -0.40 10.43 -10.17
C ASN A 112 1.05 10.76 -9.81
N LYS A 113 1.57 11.92 -10.25
CA LYS A 113 2.96 12.36 -10.00
C LYS A 113 3.19 13.02 -8.63
N GLY A 114 2.16 13.25 -7.82
CA GLY A 114 2.22 13.96 -6.53
C GLY A 114 2.86 13.16 -5.39
N LEU A 115 4.17 12.87 -5.48
CA LEU A 115 4.90 12.03 -4.52
C LEU A 115 4.96 12.59 -3.08
N SER A 116 4.70 13.89 -2.91
CA SER A 116 4.65 14.58 -1.62
C SER A 116 3.26 14.58 -0.97
N ASN A 117 2.24 14.03 -1.64
CA ASN A 117 0.87 14.04 -1.13
C ASN A 117 0.74 13.16 0.12
N TRP A 118 -0.03 13.62 1.09
CA TRP A 118 -0.30 12.87 2.32
C TRP A 118 -1.68 12.22 2.25
N GLY A 119 -1.71 10.93 1.92
CA GLY A 119 -2.97 10.29 1.57
C GLY A 119 -3.54 10.94 0.31
N THR A 120 -4.75 11.48 0.40
CA THR A 120 -5.44 12.22 -0.68
C THR A 120 -5.20 13.73 -0.60
N ASP A 121 -4.64 14.24 0.49
CA ASP A 121 -4.40 15.66 0.67
C ASP A 121 -3.28 16.13 -0.27
N GLY A 122 -3.52 17.22 -0.99
CA GLY A 122 -2.62 17.73 -2.02
C GLY A 122 -2.79 17.07 -3.40
N TYR A 123 -3.73 16.13 -3.55
CA TYR A 123 -4.09 15.58 -4.85
C TYR A 123 -4.49 16.66 -5.85
N LYS A 124 -3.95 16.56 -7.06
CA LYS A 124 -4.22 17.44 -8.20
C LYS A 124 -4.43 16.58 -9.44
N GLN A 125 -5.59 16.73 -10.08
CA GLN A 125 -5.95 15.92 -11.24
C GLN A 125 -5.05 16.20 -12.45
N GLU A 126 -4.46 17.39 -12.53
CA GLU A 126 -3.51 17.77 -13.57
C GLU A 126 -2.20 16.95 -13.50
N GLN A 127 -1.96 16.28 -12.37
CA GLN A 127 -0.81 15.41 -12.16
C GLN A 127 -1.12 13.92 -12.44
N ASP A 128 -2.35 13.59 -12.85
CA ASP A 128 -2.72 12.25 -13.26
C ASP A 128 -1.96 11.86 -14.54
N VAL A 129 -1.28 10.72 -14.49
CA VAL A 129 -0.60 10.10 -15.62
C VAL A 129 -1.59 9.24 -16.40
N VAL A 130 -2.37 8.41 -15.72
CA VAL A 130 -3.43 7.60 -16.33
C VAL A 130 -4.57 7.43 -15.34
N ARG A 131 -5.78 7.36 -15.86
CA ARG A 131 -7.02 7.09 -15.13
C ARG A 131 -7.88 6.15 -15.97
N PHE A 132 -8.23 4.99 -15.41
CA PHE A 132 -9.01 3.97 -16.12
C PHE A 132 -9.78 3.10 -15.12
N LYS A 133 -10.73 2.31 -15.62
CA LYS A 133 -11.58 1.46 -14.78
C LYS A 133 -11.20 -0.01 -14.90
N VAL A 134 -11.33 -0.73 -13.79
CA VAL A 134 -11.15 -2.19 -13.70
C VAL A 134 -12.35 -2.82 -12.97
N PRO A 135 -12.81 -4.01 -13.36
CA PRO A 135 -13.96 -4.64 -12.73
C PRO A 135 -13.68 -5.04 -11.28
N ALA A 136 -14.64 -4.79 -10.41
CA ALA A 136 -14.63 -5.28 -9.03
C ALA A 136 -15.19 -6.71 -9.00
N MET A 137 -14.39 -7.63 -8.48
CA MET A 137 -14.70 -9.05 -8.39
C MET A 137 -15.05 -9.43 -6.95
N LYS A 138 -16.06 -10.28 -6.80
CA LYS A 138 -16.42 -10.86 -5.50
C LYS A 138 -15.64 -12.14 -5.26
N MET A 139 -14.93 -12.21 -4.14
CA MET A 139 -14.19 -13.38 -3.69
C MET A 139 -15.08 -14.29 -2.81
N SER A 140 -14.79 -15.59 -2.83
CA SER A 140 -15.45 -16.58 -1.95
C SER A 140 -15.06 -16.39 -0.49
N SER A 141 -13.75 -16.20 -0.25
CA SER A 141 -13.13 -15.98 1.06
C SER A 141 -12.81 -14.52 1.30
N ALA A 142 -12.86 -14.11 2.58
CA ALA A 142 -12.51 -12.75 2.97
C ALA A 142 -11.02 -12.60 3.28
N VAL A 143 -10.43 -11.48 2.87
CA VAL A 143 -9.07 -11.06 3.18
C VAL A 143 -9.11 -9.99 4.28
N GLU A 144 -8.60 -10.31 5.47
CA GLU A 144 -8.65 -9.42 6.65
C GLU A 144 -7.76 -8.17 6.50
N THR A 145 -6.55 -8.37 6.00
CA THR A 145 -5.56 -7.30 5.85
C THR A 145 -5.50 -6.87 4.39
N PHE A 146 -5.65 -5.58 4.08
CA PHE A 146 -5.53 -5.08 2.71
C PHE A 146 -4.23 -5.60 2.09
N THR A 147 -4.35 -6.29 0.96
CA THR A 147 -3.26 -7.03 0.36
C THR A 147 -3.15 -6.68 -1.12
N MET A 148 -1.95 -6.29 -1.52
CA MET A 148 -1.55 -6.15 -2.91
C MET A 148 -0.59 -7.30 -3.27
N GLN A 149 -0.62 -7.73 -4.52
CA GLN A 149 0.30 -8.73 -5.05
C GLN A 149 0.55 -8.48 -6.54
N VAL A 150 1.72 -8.84 -7.05
CA VAL A 150 1.95 -8.99 -8.49
C VAL A 150 1.77 -10.47 -8.84
N ALA A 151 0.87 -10.77 -9.77
CA ALA A 151 0.38 -12.11 -10.09
C ALA A 151 0.37 -12.35 -11.61
N ASN A 152 0.06 -13.58 -12.00
CA ASN A 152 -0.12 -13.99 -13.40
C ASN A 152 1.03 -13.52 -14.31
N ILE A 153 2.25 -13.68 -13.82
CA ILE A 153 3.46 -13.19 -14.49
C ILE A 153 3.72 -14.04 -15.74
N GLN A 154 3.86 -13.36 -16.86
CA GLN A 154 4.21 -13.87 -18.18
C GLN A 154 5.42 -13.06 -18.70
N PRO A 155 6.05 -13.46 -19.82
CA PRO A 155 7.24 -12.78 -20.32
C PRO A 155 7.09 -11.25 -20.45
N GLU A 156 5.95 -10.76 -20.93
CA GLU A 156 5.72 -9.33 -21.20
C GLU A 156 4.48 -8.77 -20.49
N SER A 157 3.89 -9.53 -19.55
CA SER A 157 2.69 -9.09 -18.83
C SER A 157 2.61 -9.62 -17.41
N CYS A 158 1.94 -8.88 -16.55
CA CYS A 158 1.54 -9.33 -15.22
C CYS A 158 0.25 -8.62 -14.80
N GLU A 159 -0.23 -8.96 -13.61
CA GLU A 159 -1.39 -8.32 -13.00
C GLU A 159 -1.06 -7.84 -11.59
N ILE A 160 -1.44 -6.61 -11.24
CA ILE A 160 -1.41 -6.14 -9.86
C ILE A 160 -2.79 -6.39 -9.26
N HIS A 161 -2.87 -7.31 -8.30
CA HIS A 161 -4.09 -7.64 -7.58
C HIS A 161 -4.21 -6.81 -6.32
N LEU A 162 -5.37 -6.19 -6.09
CA LEU A 162 -5.72 -5.51 -4.83
C LEU A 162 -6.88 -6.29 -4.22
N MET A 163 -6.72 -6.77 -2.98
CA MET A 163 -7.69 -7.63 -2.31
C MET A 163 -8.00 -7.13 -0.89
N TRP A 164 -9.28 -7.03 -0.56
CA TRP A 164 -9.74 -6.72 0.79
C TRP A 164 -11.17 -7.14 1.06
N GLY A 165 -11.41 -7.70 2.25
CA GLY A 165 -12.68 -8.34 2.53
C GLY A 165 -12.97 -9.36 1.43
N LYS A 166 -14.17 -9.30 0.84
CA LYS A 166 -14.55 -10.17 -0.28
C LYS A 166 -14.46 -9.50 -1.64
N THR A 167 -13.66 -8.43 -1.76
CA THR A 167 -13.51 -7.68 -3.01
C THR A 167 -12.08 -7.80 -3.51
N ALA A 168 -11.94 -8.04 -4.82
CA ALA A 168 -10.68 -7.97 -5.53
C ALA A 168 -10.82 -7.11 -6.79
N VAL A 169 -9.73 -6.43 -7.16
CA VAL A 169 -9.56 -5.88 -8.51
C VAL A 169 -8.22 -6.34 -9.06
N SER A 170 -8.16 -6.53 -10.38
CA SER A 170 -6.93 -6.83 -11.10
C SER A 170 -6.60 -5.68 -12.04
N ILE A 171 -5.35 -5.21 -11.98
CA ILE A 171 -4.81 -4.16 -12.84
C ILE A 171 -3.82 -4.82 -13.80
N PRO A 172 -4.16 -4.97 -15.09
CA PRO A 172 -3.23 -5.49 -16.08
C PRO A 172 -2.07 -4.53 -16.31
N VAL A 173 -0.87 -5.08 -16.42
CA VAL A 173 0.35 -4.36 -16.77
C VAL A 173 1.06 -5.15 -17.87
N THR A 174 1.45 -4.47 -18.94
CA THR A 174 2.33 -5.04 -19.98
C THR A 174 3.57 -4.19 -20.16
N THR A 175 4.60 -4.74 -20.77
CA THR A 175 5.78 -3.99 -21.23
C THR A 175 5.88 -4.00 -22.75
#